data_AF-A0A3B8WED7-F1
#
_entry.id   AF-A0A3B8WED7-F1
#
_cell.length_a   1.000
_cell.length_b   1.000
_cell.length_c   1.000
_cell.angle_alpha   90.00
_cell.angle_beta   90.00
_cell.angle_gamma   90.00
#
_symmetry.space_group_name_H-M   'P 1'
#
loop_
_entity.id
_entity.type
_entity.pdbx_description
1 polymer ?
#
loop_
_entity_poly.entity_id
_entity_poly.type
_entity_poly.pdbx_seq_one_letter_code
_entity_poly.pdbx_strand_id
1 'polypeptide(L)'
;KQNQYSPMTVAEMGTVLFAANEGFLDDVDVNKVVKFEAQLLDWMRSEQKELLDKIGPEGNFNDDITAGLKAALEKFKTTQS
;
A
#
# COMPACT_ATOMS: atom_id res chain seq x y z
N LYS A 1 6.12 22.59 8.69
CA LYS A 1 5.75 21.96 10.00
C LYS A 1 4.60 21.01 9.71
N GLN A 2 4.70 19.79 10.25
CA GLN A 2 3.75 18.66 10.17
C GLN A 2 3.75 17.93 8.79
N ASN A 3 3.82 16.60 8.71
CA ASN A 3 3.54 15.57 9.73
C ASN A 3 4.79 14.84 10.22
N GLN A 4 5.10 15.02 11.51
CA GLN A 4 6.02 14.14 12.23
C GLN A 4 5.12 13.08 12.89
N TYR A 5 5.28 11.80 12.50
CA TYR A 5 4.55 10.64 13.01
C TYR A 5 3.02 10.67 12.84
N SER A 6 2.52 10.67 11.60
CA SER A 6 1.17 10.14 11.37
C SER A 6 1.27 8.61 11.49
N PRO A 7 0.65 7.98 12.49
CA PRO A 7 0.63 6.52 12.58
C PRO A 7 -0.03 5.96 11.30
N MET A 8 0.51 4.86 10.79
CA MET A 8 -0.10 4.16 9.67
C MET A 8 -1.54 3.80 10.02
N THR A 9 -2.47 4.07 9.11
CA THR A 9 -3.86 3.63 9.26
C THR A 9 -3.96 2.11 9.09
N VAL A 10 -5.06 1.51 9.53
CA VAL A 10 -5.33 0.08 9.33
C VAL A 10 -5.29 -0.28 7.84
N ALA A 11 -5.83 0.59 6.98
CA ALA A 11 -5.79 0.42 5.54
C ALA A 11 -4.36 0.43 4.97
N GLU A 12 -3.51 1.33 5.44
CA GLU A 12 -2.11 1.43 5.03
C GLU A 12 -1.29 0.22 5.49
N MET A 13 -1.48 -0.20 6.75
CA MET A 13 -0.83 -1.39 7.29
C MET A 13 -1.27 -2.66 6.56
N GLY A 14 -2.56 -2.79 6.28
CA GLY A 14 -3.08 -3.92 5.51
C GLY A 14 -2.58 -3.93 4.06
N THR A 15 -2.41 -2.77 3.44
CA THR A 15 -1.85 -2.65 2.08
C THR A 15 -0.40 -3.14 2.02
N VAL A 16 0.43 -2.72 2.98
CA VAL A 16 1.84 -3.16 3.07
C VAL A 16 1.92 -4.67 3.32
N LEU A 17 1.11 -5.19 4.24
CA LEU A 17 1.08 -6.62 4.53
C LEU A 17 0.59 -7.44 3.32
N PHE A 18 -0.41 -6.95 2.60
CA PHE A 18 -0.91 -7.58 1.38
C PHE A 18 0.17 -7.61 0.29
N ALA A 19 0.91 -6.51 0.10
CA ALA A 19 2.02 -6.47 -0.85
C ALA A 19 3.12 -7.48 -0.50
N ALA A 20 3.44 -7.63 0.80
CA ALA A 20 4.37 -8.64 1.27
C ALA A 20 3.86 -10.07 1.03
N ASN A 21 2.59 -10.34 1.29
CA ASN A 21 2.00 -11.67 1.17
C ASN A 21 1.84 -12.12 -0.29
N GLU A 22 1.51 -11.22 -1.20
CA GLU A 22 1.37 -11.51 -2.64
C GLU A 22 2.73 -11.52 -3.39
N GLY A 23 3.85 -11.35 -2.69
CA GLY A 23 5.19 -11.40 -3.29
C GLY A 23 5.60 -10.14 -4.06
N PHE A 24 4.92 -9.00 -3.89
CA PHE A 24 5.31 -7.75 -4.55
C PHE A 24 6.65 -7.20 -4.05
N LEU A 25 7.08 -7.64 -2.85
CA LEU A 25 8.36 -7.31 -2.24
C LEU A 25 9.48 -8.29 -2.58
N ASP A 26 9.20 -9.42 -3.25
CA ASP A 26 10.19 -10.49 -3.49
C ASP A 26 11.36 -10.03 -4.38
N ASP A 27 11.07 -9.12 -5.33
CA ASP A 27 12.07 -8.53 -6.22
C ASP A 27 12.80 -7.31 -5.61
N VAL A 28 12.44 -6.91 -4.39
CA VAL A 28 12.97 -5.70 -3.75
C VAL A 28 14.11 -6.09 -2.80
N ASP A 29 15.29 -5.50 -3.01
CA ASP A 29 16.40 -5.66 -2.07
C ASP A 29 15.97 -5.33 -0.64
N VAL A 30 16.38 -6.14 0.34
CA VAL A 30 16.06 -5.95 1.77
C VAL A 30 16.36 -4.51 2.24
N ASN A 31 17.47 -3.93 1.78
CA ASN A 31 17.88 -2.57 2.13
C ASN A 31 16.99 -1.47 1.51
N LYS A 32 16.14 -1.82 0.54
CA LYS A 32 15.22 -0.93 -0.18
C LYS A 32 13.76 -1.15 0.21
N VAL A 33 13.43 -2.18 0.97
CA VAL A 33 12.04 -2.48 1.41
C VAL A 33 11.41 -1.29 2.11
N VAL A 34 12.11 -0.67 3.06
CA VAL A 34 11.61 0.53 3.79
C VAL A 34 11.32 1.69 2.84
N LYS A 35 12.15 1.86 1.80
CA LYS A 35 11.95 2.90 0.78
C LYS A 35 10.75 2.57 -0.12
N PHE A 36 10.58 1.30 -0.49
CA PHE A 36 9.45 0.83 -1.25
C PHE A 36 8.14 1.04 -0.49
N GLU A 37 8.09 0.66 0.79
CA GLU A 37 6.92 0.87 1.65
C GLU A 37 6.53 2.35 1.73
N ALA A 38 7.50 3.24 1.96
CA ALA A 38 7.22 4.68 2.00
C ALA A 38 6.67 5.20 0.66
N GLN A 39 7.26 4.79 -0.47
CA GLN A 39 6.80 5.18 -1.80
C GLN A 39 5.43 4.61 -2.14
N LEU A 40 5.17 3.36 -1.76
CA LEU A 40 3.88 2.71 -1.95
C LEU A 40 2.79 3.46 -1.17
N LEU A 41 3.03 3.76 0.11
CA LEU A 41 2.07 4.48 0.93
C LEU A 41 1.80 5.89 0.40
N ASP A 42 2.83 6.63 -0.01
CA ASP A 42 2.66 7.96 -0.60
C ASP A 42 1.88 7.90 -1.92
N TRP A 43 2.17 6.92 -2.77
CA TRP A 43 1.43 6.70 -4.02
C TRP A 43 -0.02 6.30 -3.76
N MET A 44 -0.27 5.39 -2.81
CA MET A 44 -1.63 4.98 -2.44
C MET A 44 -2.45 6.15 -1.89
N ARG A 45 -1.84 7.03 -1.09
CA ARG A 45 -2.48 8.26 -0.61
C ARG A 45 -2.82 9.25 -1.71
N SER A 46 -1.99 9.31 -2.75
CA SER A 46 -2.19 10.23 -3.89
C SER A 46 -3.20 9.67 -4.90
N GLU A 47 -3.02 8.43 -5.32
CA GLU A 47 -3.69 7.84 -6.49
C GLU A 47 -4.79 6.84 -6.13
N GLN A 48 -4.77 6.27 -4.93
CA GLN A 48 -5.68 5.20 -4.49
C GLN A 48 -6.39 5.54 -3.18
N LYS A 49 -6.59 6.84 -2.93
CA LYS A 49 -7.23 7.33 -1.69
C LYS A 49 -8.62 6.71 -1.50
N GLU A 50 -9.41 6.59 -2.55
CA GLU A 50 -10.74 5.97 -2.48
C GLU A 50 -10.68 4.50 -2.07
N LEU A 51 -9.65 3.76 -2.47
CA LEU A 51 -9.46 2.36 -2.09
C LEU A 51 -9.06 2.25 -0.61
N LEU A 52 -8.19 3.14 -0.13
CA LEU A 52 -7.87 3.24 1.30
C LEU A 52 -9.10 3.61 2.14
N ASP A 53 -9.92 4.56 1.66
CA ASP A 53 -11.16 4.98 2.31
C ASP A 53 -12.19 3.82 2.36
N LYS A 54 -12.24 2.94 1.33
CA LYS A 54 -13.09 1.74 1.31
C LYS A 54 -12.69 0.67 2.34
N ILE A 55 -11.39 0.50 2.58
CA ILE A 55 -10.90 -0.38 3.66
C ILE A 55 -11.30 0.21 5.01
N GLY A 56 -11.14 1.54 5.14
CA GLY A 56 -11.56 2.29 6.32
C GLY A 56 -10.80 1.91 7.60
N PRO A 57 -11.22 2.45 8.76
CA PRO A 57 -10.59 2.17 10.05
C PRO A 57 -10.88 0.77 10.58
N GLU A 58 -11.95 0.11 10.11
CA GLU A 58 -12.35 -1.24 10.55
C GLU A 58 -11.54 -2.34 9.86
N GLY A 59 -10.77 -2.01 8.82
CA GLY A 59 -9.96 -2.99 8.09
C GLY A 59 -10.82 -3.93 7.23
N ASN A 60 -11.73 -3.38 6.45
CA ASN A 60 -12.54 -4.17 5.53
C ASN A 60 -11.67 -4.70 4.39
N PHE A 61 -11.48 -6.02 4.34
CA PHE A 61 -10.79 -6.73 3.27
C PHE A 61 -11.73 -7.80 2.71
N ASN A 62 -12.45 -7.44 1.66
CA ASN A 62 -13.27 -8.35 0.88
C ASN A 62 -12.63 -8.62 -0.49
N ASP A 63 -13.22 -9.51 -1.28
CA ASP A 63 -12.66 -9.91 -2.57
C ASP A 63 -12.51 -8.71 -3.54
N ASP A 64 -13.46 -7.77 -3.53
CA ASP A 64 -13.43 -6.56 -4.38
C ASP A 64 -12.26 -5.63 -4.01
N ILE A 65 -12.04 -5.40 -2.71
CA ILE A 65 -10.94 -4.59 -2.19
C ILE A 65 -9.61 -5.28 -2.48
N THR A 66 -9.55 -6.60 -2.30
CA THR A 66 -8.34 -7.39 -2.55
C THR A 66 -7.95 -7.34 -4.02
N ALA A 67 -8.93 -7.50 -4.93
CA ALA A 67 -8.72 -7.32 -6.36
C ALA A 67 -8.26 -5.89 -6.71
N GLY A 68 -8.85 -4.88 -6.06
CA GLY A 68 -8.44 -3.48 -6.20
C GLY A 68 -7.01 -3.23 -5.75
N LEU A 69 -6.61 -3.77 -4.60
CA LEU A 69 -5.25 -3.64 -4.06
C LEU A 69 -4.23 -4.32 -4.96
N LYS A 70 -4.55 -5.49 -5.49
CA LYS A 70 -3.69 -6.19 -6.45
C LYS A 70 -3.45 -5.36 -7.71
N ALA A 71 -4.53 -4.85 -8.32
CA ALA A 71 -4.42 -3.97 -9.49
C ALA A 71 -3.65 -2.68 -9.19
N ALA A 72 -3.85 -2.10 -8.01
CA ALA A 72 -3.13 -0.92 -7.55
C ALA A 72 -1.62 -1.20 -7.41
N LEU A 73 -1.23 -2.33 -6.80
CA LEU A 73 0.17 -2.72 -6.63
C LEU A 73 0.86 -3.04 -7.97
N GLU A 74 0.17 -3.70 -8.89
CA GLU A 74 0.66 -3.92 -10.26
C GLU A 74 0.88 -2.59 -10.99
N LYS A 75 -0.06 -1.65 -10.87
CA LYS A 75 0.08 -0.30 -11.43
C LYS A 75 1.23 0.48 -10.78
N PHE A 76 1.41 0.35 -9.47
CA PHE A 76 2.53 0.97 -8.76
C PHE A 76 3.88 0.44 -9.26
N LYS A 77 4.05 -0.89 -9.39
CA LYS A 77 5.28 -1.48 -9.94
C LYS A 77 5.59 -0.98 -11.35
N THR A 78 4.58 -0.86 -12.22
CA THR A 78 4.78 -0.33 -13.59
C THR A 78 5.09 1.17 -13.62
N THR A 79 4.59 1.95 -12.66
CA THR A 79 4.85 3.39 -12.57
C THR A 79 6.24 3.69 -11.98
N GLN A 80 6.75 2.81 -11.12
CA GLN A 80 8.08 2.91 -10.50
C GLN A 80 9.20 2.19 -11.27
N SER A 81 8.88 1.59 -12.42
CA SER A 81 9.85 0.94 -13.33
C SER A 81 10.73 1.96 -14.05
#